data_AF-A0A4R4YQV2-F1
#
_entry.id   AF-A0A4R4YQV2-F1
#
_cell.length_a   1.000
_cell.length_b   1.000
_cell.length_c   1.000
_cell.angle_alpha   90.00
_cell.angle_beta   90.00
_cell.angle_gamma   90.00
#
_symmetry.space_group_name_H-M   'P 1'
#
loop_
_entity.id
_entity.type
_entity.pdbx_description
1 polymer ?
#
loop_
_entity_poly.entity_id
_entity_poly.type
_entity_poly.pdbx_seq_one_letter_code
_entity_poly.pdbx_strand_id
1 'polypeptide(L)'
;MLERTAPGDRTAWVERLPEESRAYPLRRMAELEIVDVLRSGDLSAEQVADDLEGWSDWLQRRITEDVPDAMVLDILAGHGRSKRVRRQAAEGLPRLRR
;
A
#
# COMPACT_ATOMS: atom_id res chain seq x y z
N MET A 1 -14.67 -1.52 -9.65
CA MET A 1 -14.00 -1.12 -8.38
C MET A 1 -12.55 -0.82 -8.74
N LEU A 2 -12.03 0.34 -8.33
CA LEU A 2 -10.70 0.84 -8.72
C LEU A 2 -9.59 -0.19 -8.47
N GLU A 3 -9.61 -0.87 -7.34
CA GLU A 3 -8.60 -1.87 -6.92
C GLU A 3 -8.46 -3.07 -7.87
N ARG A 4 -9.49 -3.35 -8.67
CA ARG A 4 -9.48 -4.43 -9.68
C ARG A 4 -9.13 -3.93 -11.09
N THR A 5 -8.84 -2.64 -11.21
CA THR A 5 -8.50 -1.99 -12.48
C THR A 5 -6.99 -2.05 -12.66
N ALA A 6 -6.54 -2.47 -13.84
CA ALA A 6 -5.12 -2.53 -14.17
C ALA A 6 -4.47 -1.15 -13.98
N PRO A 7 -3.20 -1.07 -13.54
CA PRO A 7 -2.55 0.21 -13.21
C PRO A 7 -2.72 1.28 -14.30
N GLY A 8 -2.50 0.91 -15.57
CA GLY A 8 -2.63 1.82 -16.71
C GLY A 8 -4.05 2.31 -17.01
N ASP A 9 -5.08 1.65 -16.50
CA ASP A 9 -6.49 1.99 -16.74
C ASP A 9 -7.13 2.78 -15.59
N ARG A 10 -6.45 2.93 -14.45
CA ARG A 10 -7.02 3.52 -13.22
C ARG A 10 -7.41 4.98 -13.41
N THR A 11 -6.57 5.77 -14.08
CA THR A 11 -6.87 7.19 -14.38
C THR A 11 -8.14 7.32 -15.20
N ALA A 12 -8.23 6.60 -16.32
CA ALA A 12 -9.42 6.59 -17.17
C ALA A 12 -10.67 6.04 -16.45
N TRP A 13 -10.49 5.16 -15.46
CA TRP A 13 -11.59 4.70 -14.62
C TRP A 13 -12.09 5.81 -13.68
N VAL A 14 -11.18 6.55 -13.03
CA VAL A 14 -11.55 7.67 -12.13
C VAL A 14 -12.20 8.82 -12.91
N GLU A 15 -11.69 9.14 -14.11
CA GLU A 15 -12.24 10.19 -14.98
C GLU A 15 -13.67 9.92 -15.45
N ARG A 16 -14.11 8.66 -15.46
CA ARG A 16 -15.51 8.30 -15.77
C ARG A 16 -16.50 8.61 -14.66
N LEU A 17 -16.03 8.91 -13.45
CA LEU A 17 -16.88 9.27 -12.32
C LEU A 17 -17.29 10.75 -12.37
N PRO A 18 -18.44 11.12 -11.81
CA PRO A 18 -18.78 12.53 -11.54
C PRO A 18 -17.68 13.20 -10.71
N GLU A 19 -17.35 14.45 -11.03
CA GLU A 19 -16.21 15.18 -10.43
C GLU A 19 -16.29 15.21 -8.90
N GLU A 20 -17.47 15.48 -8.36
CA GLU A 20 -17.77 15.51 -6.93
C GLU A 20 -17.50 14.17 -6.22
N SER A 21 -17.47 13.07 -6.97
CA SER A 21 -17.22 11.72 -6.45
C SER A 21 -15.76 11.26 -6.62
N ARG A 22 -14.89 12.05 -7.27
CA ARG A 22 -13.51 11.64 -7.60
C ARG A 22 -12.53 11.72 -6.44
N ALA A 23 -12.80 12.53 -5.41
CA ALA A 23 -11.84 12.78 -4.33
C ALA A 23 -11.36 11.51 -3.62
N TYR A 24 -12.28 10.60 -3.28
CA TYR A 24 -11.93 9.33 -2.63
C TYR A 24 -11.20 8.36 -3.58
N PRO A 25 -11.70 8.09 -4.81
CA PRO A 25 -10.99 7.30 -5.81
C PRO A 25 -9.59 7.83 -6.16
N LEU A 26 -9.40 9.15 -6.28
CA LEU A 26 -8.08 9.75 -6.54
C LEU A 26 -7.09 9.43 -5.42
N ARG A 27 -7.54 9.54 -4.17
CA ARG A 27 -6.70 9.14 -3.02
C ARG A 27 -6.33 7.66 -3.09
N ARG A 28 -7.33 6.79 -3.32
CA ARG A 28 -7.08 5.34 -3.44
C ARG A 28 -6.17 5.00 -4.63
N MET A 29 -6.27 5.73 -5.73
CA MET A 29 -5.40 5.54 -6.90
C MET A 29 -3.94 5.79 -6.54
N ALA A 30 -3.65 6.91 -5.88
CA ALA A 30 -2.30 7.24 -5.43
C ALA A 30 -1.73 6.20 -4.45
N GLU A 31 -2.54 5.64 -3.56
CA GLU A 31 -2.07 4.57 -2.66
C GLU A 31 -1.87 3.23 -3.37
N LEU A 32 -2.69 2.92 -4.38
CA LEU A 32 -2.47 1.73 -5.21
C LEU A 32 -1.19 1.84 -6.04
N GLU A 33 -0.83 3.05 -6.49
CA GLU A 33 0.46 3.30 -7.14
C GLU A 33 1.62 2.98 -6.19
N ILE A 34 1.55 3.41 -4.92
CA ILE A 34 2.56 3.07 -3.91
C ILE A 34 2.67 1.55 -3.72
N VAL A 35 1.54 0.82 -3.67
CA VAL A 35 1.55 -0.64 -3.57
C VAL A 35 2.22 -1.29 -4.79
N ASP A 36 1.99 -0.78 -5.99
CA ASP A 36 2.59 -1.32 -7.21
C ASP A 36 4.11 -1.06 -7.28
N VAL A 37 4.56 0.12 -6.84
CA VAL A 37 6.00 0.46 -6.72
C VAL A 37 6.69 -0.44 -5.68
N LEU A 38 6.04 -0.68 -4.53
CA LEU A 38 6.57 -1.59 -3.52
C LEU A 38 6.63 -3.04 -4.01
N ARG A 39 5.63 -3.49 -4.78
CA ARG A 39 5.62 -4.84 -5.35
C ARG A 39 6.71 -5.06 -6.40
N SER A 40 7.07 -4.02 -7.14
CA SER A 40 8.18 -4.06 -8.11
C SER A 40 9.56 -3.97 -7.46
N GLY A 41 9.63 -3.60 -6.17
CA GLY A 41 10.90 -3.39 -5.46
C GLY A 41 11.57 -2.05 -5.77
N ASP A 42 10.81 -1.12 -6.36
CA ASP A 42 11.31 0.18 -6.81
C ASP A 42 11.35 1.24 -5.69
N LEU A 43 10.86 0.91 -4.49
CA LEU A 43 10.95 1.76 -3.30
C LEU A 43 11.91 1.13 -2.28
N SER A 44 12.90 1.90 -1.84
CA SER A 44 13.83 1.43 -0.80
C SER A 44 13.17 1.41 0.57
N ALA A 45 13.67 0.56 1.46
CA ALA A 45 13.17 0.49 2.84
C ALA A 45 13.38 1.79 3.65
N GLU A 46 14.41 2.57 3.33
CA GLU A 46 14.61 3.89 3.94
C GLU A 46 13.47 4.85 3.56
N GLN A 47 13.14 4.93 2.27
CA GLN A 47 11.99 5.71 1.79
C GLN A 47 10.66 5.23 2.40
N VAL A 48 10.48 3.91 2.56
CA VAL A 48 9.32 3.36 3.26
C VAL A 48 9.23 3.89 4.68
N ALA A 49 10.34 3.88 5.42
CA ALA A 49 10.36 4.34 6.81
C ALA A 49 10.01 5.82 6.93
N ASP A 50 10.54 6.66 6.03
CA ASP A 50 10.30 8.11 6.00
C ASP A 50 8.83 8.44 5.67
N ASP A 51 8.24 7.75 4.69
CA ASP A 51 6.87 8.04 4.23
C ASP A 51 5.78 7.40 5.12
N LEU A 52 6.13 6.42 5.96
CA LEU A 52 5.19 5.56 6.67
C LEU A 52 4.16 6.34 7.52
N GLU A 53 4.58 7.42 8.17
CA GLU A 53 3.72 8.23 9.05
C GLU A 53 2.56 8.88 8.26
N GLY A 54 2.83 9.25 7.01
CA GLY A 54 1.85 9.84 6.09
C GLY A 54 0.87 8.82 5.50
N TRP A 55 1.18 7.52 5.58
CA TRP A 55 0.35 6.48 4.98
C TRP A 55 -0.91 6.20 5.81
N SER A 56 -2.01 5.98 5.09
CA SER A 56 -3.28 5.63 5.72
C SER A 56 -3.24 4.19 6.27
N ASP A 57 -4.09 3.92 7.26
CA ASP A 57 -4.30 2.55 7.76
C ASP A 57 -4.71 1.58 6.64
N TRP A 58 -5.43 2.05 5.61
CA TRP A 58 -5.81 1.24 4.49
C TRP A 58 -4.61 0.86 3.62
N LEU A 59 -3.73 1.83 3.31
CA LEU A 59 -2.52 1.58 2.52
C LEU A 59 -1.61 0.59 3.27
N GLN A 60 -1.36 0.86 4.55
CA GLN A 60 -0.50 -0.02 5.35
C GLN A 60 -1.04 -1.45 5.44
N ARG A 61 -2.37 -1.64 5.59
CA ARG A 61 -2.98 -2.98 5.54
C ARG A 61 -2.82 -3.63 4.17
N ARG A 62 -3.03 -2.88 3.10
CA ARG A 62 -2.88 -3.40 1.74
C ARG A 62 -1.46 -3.88 1.51
N ILE A 63 -0.45 -3.12 1.95
CA ILE A 63 0.96 -3.54 1.89
C ILE A 63 1.18 -4.86 2.63
N THR A 64 0.64 -5.03 3.84
CA THR A 64 0.79 -6.30 4.58
C THR A 64 0.16 -7.51 3.91
N GLU A 65 -0.80 -7.31 2.99
CA GLU A 65 -1.48 -8.40 2.28
C GLU A 65 -0.80 -8.73 0.94
N ASP A 66 -0.28 -7.71 0.26
CA ASP A 66 -0.01 -7.76 -1.18
C ASP A 66 1.46 -7.56 -1.57
N VAL A 67 2.30 -7.09 -0.65
CA VAL A 67 3.71 -6.77 -0.91
C VAL A 67 4.61 -7.84 -0.28
N PRO A 68 5.33 -8.63 -1.11
CA PRO A 68 6.18 -9.72 -0.63
C PRO A 68 7.61 -9.23 -0.30
N ASP A 69 7.74 -8.14 0.46
CA ASP A 69 9.04 -7.60 0.85
C ASP A 69 9.24 -7.70 2.37
N ALA A 70 10.21 -8.51 2.80
CA ALA A 70 10.45 -8.76 4.21
C ALA A 70 10.95 -7.51 4.96
N MET A 71 11.71 -6.61 4.34
CA MET A 71 12.18 -5.39 4.98
C MET A 71 11.03 -4.41 5.19
N VAL A 72 10.16 -4.26 4.20
CA VAL A 72 8.95 -3.44 4.29
C VAL A 72 8.01 -3.97 5.39
N LEU A 73 7.81 -5.29 5.46
CA LEU A 73 6.99 -5.88 6.52
C LEU A 73 7.64 -5.75 7.91
N ASP A 74 8.97 -5.77 8.02
CA ASP A 74 9.67 -5.54 9.29
C ASP A 74 9.44 -4.11 9.80
N ILE A 75 9.55 -3.12 8.91
CA ILE A 75 9.23 -1.71 9.20
C ILE A 75 7.78 -1.57 9.67
N LEU A 76 6.82 -2.16 8.94
CA LEU A 76 5.40 -2.12 9.32
C LEU A 76 5.10 -2.85 10.64
N ALA A 77 5.85 -3.90 10.97
CA ALA A 77 5.71 -4.60 12.24
C ALA A 77 6.15 -3.73 13.42
N GLY A 78 7.21 -2.94 13.26
CA GLY A 78 7.70 -2.02 14.29
C GLY A 78 6.90 -0.72 14.40
N HIS A 79 6.57 -0.11 13.25
CA HIS A 79 6.14 1.28 13.16
C HIS A 79 4.75 1.47 12.53
N GLY A 80 4.08 0.39 12.13
CA GLY A 80 2.73 0.47 11.55
C GLY A 80 1.76 1.24 12.44
N ARG A 81 0.90 2.04 11.82
CA ARG A 81 0.01 3.02 12.45
C ARG A 81 -0.92 2.41 13.49
N SER A 82 -1.43 1.20 13.23
CA SER A 82 -2.33 0.49 14.14
C SER A 82 -1.75 -0.83 14.64
N LYS A 83 -2.18 -1.27 15.83
CA LYS A 83 -1.83 -2.59 16.39
C LYS A 83 -2.14 -3.73 15.41
N ARG A 84 -3.23 -3.59 14.65
CA ARG A 84 -3.65 -4.58 13.64
C ARG A 84 -2.65 -4.66 12.49
N VAL A 85 -2.22 -3.51 11.94
CA VAL A 85 -1.19 -3.46 10.89
C VAL A 85 0.09 -4.12 11.38
N ARG A 86 0.60 -3.71 12.55
CA ARG A 86 1.84 -4.27 13.12
C ARG A 86 1.78 -5.78 13.26
N ARG A 87 0.64 -6.30 13.76
CA ARG A 87 0.42 -7.74 13.90
C ARG A 87 0.39 -8.46 12.54
N GLN A 88 -0.36 -7.94 11.56
CA GLN A 88 -0.45 -8.56 10.23
C GLN A 88 0.93 -8.61 9.54
N ALA A 89 1.71 -7.53 9.65
CA ALA A 89 3.06 -7.47 9.12
C ALA A 89 3.98 -8.52 9.77
N ALA A 90 3.97 -8.62 11.11
CA ALA A 90 4.75 -9.60 11.85
C ALA A 90 4.36 -11.05 11.51
N GLU A 91 3.07 -11.33 11.28
CA GLU A 91 2.58 -12.65 10.86
C GLU A 91 3.00 -13.00 9.42
N GLY A 92 3.26 -12.00 8.56
CA GLY A 92 3.74 -12.16 7.19
C GLY A 92 5.22 -12.52 7.09
N LEU A 93 6.07 -11.99 7.99
CA LEU A 93 7.53 -12.17 7.96
C LEU A 93 8.01 -13.64 7.88
N PRO A 94 7.48 -14.60 8.67
CA PRO A 94 7.91 -15.99 8.58
C PRO A 94 7.61 -16.65 7.23
N ARG A 95 6.65 -16.12 6.45
CA ARG A 95 6.27 -16.65 5.14
C ARG A 95 7.27 -16.25 4.05
N LEU A 96 8.02 -15.17 4.25
CA LEU A 96 8.99 -14.63 3.29
C LEU A 96 10.44 -15.05 3.57
N ARG A 97 10.70 -15.65 4.74
CA ARG A 97 12.05 -16.11 5.17
C ARG A 97 12.28 -17.62 4.93
N ARG A 98 11.37 -18.30 4.23
CA ARG A 98 11.49 -19.72 3.83
C ARG A 98 11.86 -19.81 2.36
#